data_AF-A0A3B8MTZ5-F1
#
_entry.id   AF-A0A3B8MTZ5-F1
#
_cell.length_a   1.000
_cell.length_b   1.000
_cell.length_c   1.000
_cell.angle_alpha   90.00
_cell.angle_beta   90.00
_cell.angle_gamma   90.00
#
_symmetry.space_group_name_H-M   'P 1'
#
loop_
_entity.id
_entity.type
_entity.pdbx_description
1 polymer ?
#
loop_
_entity_poly.entity_id
_entity_poly.type
_entity_poly.pdbx_seq_one_letter_code
_entity_poly.pdbx_strand_id
1 'polypeptide(L)'
;MKPLKFKPIFMERIWGGTALRDKFGFDIHEGKKIGELWTISDNRTAVSVIEGGEFDGQKLSDITYKFSEDIYGKGVNYQRFPLLIKIIDAQDKLSVQVHPDDEYAFKYENGDSGKTEMWYIIDAKPGAKLVCGLK
;
A
#
# COMPACT_ATOMS: atom_id res chain seq x y z
N MET A 1 -2.01 5.74 -22.81
CA MET A 1 -1.16 6.24 -21.71
C MET A 1 0.13 5.42 -21.63
N LYS A 2 1.28 5.99 -21.22
CA LYS A 2 2.51 5.23 -20.92
C LYS A 2 2.48 4.67 -19.49
N PRO A 3 3.28 3.67 -19.13
CA PRO A 3 3.39 3.21 -17.74
C PRO A 3 3.76 4.35 -16.79
N LEU A 4 3.07 4.43 -15.66
CA LEU A 4 3.32 5.41 -14.61
C LEU A 4 4.16 4.77 -13.50
N LYS A 5 5.23 5.46 -13.10
CA LYS A 5 6.04 5.10 -11.93
C LYS A 5 5.67 6.04 -10.78
N PHE A 6 5.74 5.55 -9.55
CA PHE A 6 5.40 6.33 -8.36
C PHE A 6 6.59 6.42 -7.40
N LYS A 7 6.69 7.56 -6.70
CA LYS A 7 7.64 7.75 -5.62
C LYS A 7 7.31 6.80 -4.48
N PRO A 8 8.30 6.13 -3.86
CA PRO A 8 8.07 5.23 -2.74
C PRO A 8 7.59 6.01 -1.51
N ILE A 9 6.61 5.47 -0.79
CA ILE A 9 6.16 6.00 0.50
C ILE A 9 6.58 5.03 1.59
N PHE A 10 7.59 5.41 2.38
CA PHE A 10 8.11 4.59 3.47
C PHE A 10 7.39 4.89 4.78
N MET A 11 6.91 3.84 5.46
CA MET A 11 6.21 3.95 6.73
C MET A 11 7.00 3.24 7.84
N GLU A 12 7.41 4.02 8.83
CA GLU A 12 8.07 3.48 10.02
C GLU A 12 7.08 2.66 10.87
N ARG A 13 7.58 1.54 11.39
CA ARG A 13 6.81 0.62 12.25
C ARG A 13 7.74 0.02 13.30
N ILE A 14 7.19 -0.20 14.50
CA ILE A 14 7.94 -0.82 15.61
C ILE A 14 8.49 -2.21 15.26
N TRP A 15 7.74 -2.96 14.43
CA TRP A 15 8.09 -4.29 13.93
C TRP A 15 8.87 -4.27 12.60
N GLY A 16 9.14 -3.08 12.06
CA GLY A 16 9.84 -2.89 10.80
C GLY A 16 11.34 -3.18 10.89
N GLY A 17 11.98 -3.20 9.73
CA GLY A 17 13.38 -3.55 9.60
C GLY A 17 14.13 -2.71 8.58
N THR A 18 15.19 -3.31 8.05
CA THR A 18 16.09 -2.72 7.05
C THR A 18 16.08 -3.48 5.73
N ALA A 19 15.24 -4.50 5.55
CA ALA A 19 15.29 -5.36 4.36
C ALA A 19 14.98 -4.58 3.07
N LEU A 20 14.13 -3.55 3.14
CA LEU A 20 13.87 -2.65 2.01
C LEU A 20 15.14 -1.90 1.56
N ARG A 21 16.01 -1.51 2.49
CA ARG A 21 17.30 -0.93 2.19
C ARG A 21 18.28 -2.01 1.70
N ASP A 22 18.46 -3.06 2.49
CA ASP A 22 19.55 -4.03 2.33
C ASP A 22 19.35 -4.98 1.14
N LYS A 23 18.10 -5.33 0.81
CA LYS A 23 17.78 -6.27 -0.28
C LYS A 23 17.24 -5.61 -1.55
N PHE A 24 16.49 -4.52 -1.40
CA PHE A 24 15.88 -3.82 -2.53
C PHE A 24 16.62 -2.54 -2.93
N GLY A 25 17.64 -2.12 -2.15
CA GLY A 25 18.51 -1.00 -2.50
C GLY A 25 17.83 0.37 -2.38
N PHE A 26 16.73 0.48 -1.63
CA PHE A 26 16.08 1.76 -1.40
C PHE A 26 16.95 2.67 -0.54
N ASP A 27 17.02 3.95 -0.90
CA ASP A 27 17.67 4.98 -0.10
C ASP A 27 16.83 5.32 1.13
N ILE A 28 17.17 4.70 2.26
CA ILE A 28 16.51 4.85 3.55
C ILE A 28 17.60 5.17 4.57
N HIS A 29 17.48 6.33 5.23
CA HIS A 29 18.44 6.79 6.24
C HIS A 29 18.71 5.75 7.33
N GLU A 30 19.96 5.67 7.77
CA GLU A 30 20.37 4.78 8.86
C GLU A 30 19.57 5.03 10.15
N GLY A 31 19.31 3.95 10.90
CA GLY A 31 18.55 3.98 12.14
C GLY A 31 17.03 3.91 11.99
N LYS A 32 16.48 4.09 10.77
CA LYS A 32 15.04 3.94 10.53
C LYS A 32 14.62 2.49 10.38
N LYS A 33 13.52 2.11 11.04
CA LYS A 33 12.85 0.81 10.88
C LYS A 33 11.62 0.98 10.02
N ILE A 34 11.71 0.61 8.74
CA ILE A 34 10.58 0.67 7.82
C ILE A 34 9.86 -0.67 7.84
N GLY A 35 8.59 -0.67 8.19
CA GLY A 35 7.75 -1.88 8.14
C GLY A 35 6.93 -1.97 6.87
N GLU A 36 6.54 -0.85 6.28
CA GLU A 36 5.74 -0.85 5.06
C GLU A 36 6.34 0.12 4.04
N LEU A 37 6.44 -0.32 2.80
CA LEU A 37 6.60 0.53 1.63
C LEU A 37 5.27 0.51 0.88
N TRP A 38 4.57 1.65 0.83
CA TRP A 38 3.38 1.79 0.02
C TRP A 38 3.81 2.16 -1.40
N THR A 39 3.58 1.22 -2.31
CA THR A 39 3.99 1.34 -3.72
C THR A 39 2.90 2.01 -4.55
N ILE A 40 1.63 1.75 -4.23
CA ILE A 40 0.45 2.39 -4.81
C ILE A 40 -0.53 2.67 -3.68
N SER A 41 -0.93 3.93 -3.52
CA SER A 41 -1.87 4.36 -2.50
C SER A 41 -2.67 5.59 -2.97
N ASP A 42 -3.97 5.55 -2.75
CA ASP A 42 -4.83 6.74 -2.76
C ASP A 42 -5.50 6.92 -1.39
N ASN A 43 -4.82 6.45 -0.34
CA ASN A 43 -5.31 6.56 1.03
C ASN A 43 -5.23 8.02 1.52
N ARG A 44 -6.21 8.45 2.32
CA ARG A 44 -6.33 9.81 2.86
C ARG A 44 -5.07 10.29 3.59
N THR A 45 -4.31 9.38 4.20
CA THR A 45 -3.10 9.72 4.98
C THR A 45 -1.83 9.82 4.12
N ALA A 46 -1.79 9.14 2.98
CA ALA A 46 -0.64 9.16 2.08
C ALA A 46 -1.06 8.74 0.66
N VAL A 47 -1.06 9.70 -0.25
CA VAL A 47 -1.39 9.49 -1.67
C VAL A 47 -0.09 9.37 -2.48
N SER A 48 -0.02 8.37 -3.35
CA SER A 48 1.10 8.16 -4.27
C SER A 48 1.25 9.32 -5.23
N VAL A 49 2.50 9.73 -5.44
CA VAL A 49 2.89 10.80 -6.35
C VAL A 49 3.69 10.19 -7.49
N ILE A 50 3.37 10.59 -8.73
CA ILE A 50 4.06 10.09 -9.91
C ILE A 50 5.52 10.58 -9.91
N GLU A 51 6.41 9.70 -10.35
CA GLU A 51 7.84 9.93 -10.52
C GLU A 51 8.20 9.95 -12.01
N GLY A 52 8.49 11.14 -12.52
CA GLY A 52 8.96 11.39 -13.89
C GLY A 52 7.85 11.41 -14.95
N GLY A 53 8.27 11.70 -16.18
CA GLY A 53 7.38 11.77 -17.34
C GLY A 53 6.49 13.02 -17.36
N GLU A 54 5.42 12.96 -18.15
CA GLU A 54 4.49 14.09 -18.37
C GLU A 54 3.71 14.48 -17.12
N PHE A 55 3.45 13.52 -16.23
CA PHE A 55 2.64 13.71 -15.02
C PHE A 55 3.49 13.78 -13.74
N ASP A 56 4.80 14.05 -13.85
CA ASP A 56 5.69 14.11 -12.69
C ASP A 56 5.15 15.04 -11.60
N GLY A 57 5.19 14.58 -10.35
CA GLY A 57 4.70 15.34 -9.20
C GLY A 57 3.18 15.35 -9.02
N GLN A 58 2.39 14.83 -9.96
CA GLN A 58 0.93 14.74 -9.80
C GLN A 58 0.54 13.56 -8.91
N LYS A 59 -0.61 13.69 -8.22
CA LYS A 59 -1.15 12.64 -7.35
C LYS A 59 -1.91 11.59 -8.14
N LEU A 60 -1.90 10.35 -7.64
CA LEU A 60 -2.71 9.25 -8.19
C LEU A 60 -4.21 9.61 -8.24
N SER A 61 -4.74 10.29 -7.22
CA SER A 61 -6.12 10.77 -7.17
C SER A 61 -6.49 11.64 -8.39
N ASP A 62 -5.60 12.56 -8.75
CA ASP A 62 -5.88 13.57 -9.78
C ASP A 62 -5.86 12.93 -11.17
N ILE A 63 -4.92 12.01 -11.37
CA ILE A 63 -4.74 11.28 -12.61
C ILE A 63 -5.86 10.26 -12.83
N THR A 64 -6.25 9.53 -11.78
CA THR A 64 -7.37 8.60 -11.87
C THR A 64 -8.72 9.29 -12.07
N TYR A 65 -8.88 10.50 -11.53
CA TYR A 65 -10.05 11.33 -11.82
C TYR A 65 -10.07 11.82 -13.28
N LYS A 66 -8.95 12.39 -13.75
CA LYS A 66 -8.86 12.99 -15.11
C LYS A 66 -8.87 11.95 -16.23
N PHE A 67 -8.29 10.78 -15.99
CA PHE A 67 -8.09 9.72 -16.99
C PHE A 67 -8.75 8.40 -16.57
N SER A 68 -9.91 8.49 -15.91
CA SER A 68 -10.64 7.35 -15.33
C SER A 68 -10.84 6.19 -16.30
N GLU A 69 -11.34 6.44 -17.52
CA GLU A 69 -11.57 5.37 -18.50
C GLU A 69 -10.28 4.71 -19.01
N ASP A 70 -9.18 5.47 -19.13
CA ASP A 70 -7.89 4.93 -19.57
C ASP A 70 -7.25 4.03 -18.51
N ILE A 71 -7.57 4.26 -17.23
CA ILE A 71 -6.97 3.55 -16.09
C ILE A 71 -7.85 2.40 -15.62
N TYR A 72 -9.15 2.62 -15.49
CA TYR A 72 -10.11 1.64 -14.97
C TYR A 72 -10.86 0.89 -16.06
N GLY A 73 -10.85 1.39 -17.29
CA GLY A 73 -11.68 0.90 -18.38
C GLY A 73 -13.00 1.67 -18.51
N LYS A 74 -13.58 1.61 -19.71
CA LYS A 74 -14.81 2.33 -20.05
C LYS A 74 -15.98 1.94 -19.13
N GLY A 75 -16.66 2.95 -18.58
CA GLY A 75 -17.82 2.77 -17.71
C GLY A 75 -17.50 2.31 -16.29
N VAL A 76 -16.22 2.13 -15.94
CA VAL A 76 -15.78 1.86 -14.57
C VAL A 76 -15.43 3.18 -13.91
N ASN A 77 -16.00 3.43 -12.72
CA ASN A 77 -15.71 4.64 -11.97
C ASN A 77 -15.62 4.33 -10.49
N TYR A 78 -14.54 4.78 -9.87
CA TYR A 78 -14.33 4.69 -8.43
C TYR A 78 -14.15 6.09 -7.86
N GLN A 79 -14.75 6.37 -6.70
CA GLN A 79 -14.57 7.65 -6.02
C GLN A 79 -13.12 7.87 -5.52
N ARG A 80 -12.40 6.78 -5.28
CA ARG A 80 -11.00 6.71 -4.87
C ARG A 80 -10.38 5.49 -5.54
N PHE A 81 -9.08 5.50 -5.84
CA PHE A 81 -8.42 4.30 -6.34
C PHE A 81 -8.66 3.11 -5.39
N PRO A 82 -9.15 1.96 -5.90
CA PRO A 82 -9.76 0.93 -5.06
C PRO A 82 -8.75 0.03 -4.33
N LEU A 83 -7.45 0.14 -4.61
CA LEU A 83 -6.43 -0.75 -4.07
C LEU A 83 -5.33 0.00 -3.33
N LEU A 84 -4.73 -0.67 -2.35
CA LEU A 84 -3.53 -0.26 -1.66
C LEU A 84 -2.49 -1.37 -1.79
N ILE A 85 -1.36 -1.08 -2.45
CA ILE A 85 -0.32 -2.07 -2.72
C ILE A 85 0.90 -1.76 -1.89
N LYS A 86 1.34 -2.74 -1.09
CA LYS A 86 2.44 -2.59 -0.14
C LYS A 86 3.48 -3.70 -0.29
N ILE A 87 4.72 -3.36 0.03
CA ILE A 87 5.75 -4.32 0.42
C ILE A 87 5.91 -4.22 1.94
N ILE A 88 5.94 -5.36 2.63
CA ILE A 88 5.99 -5.43 4.09
C ILE A 88 7.29 -6.08 4.53
N ASP A 89 8.04 -5.40 5.39
CA ASP A 89 9.23 -5.92 6.06
C ASP A 89 8.89 -6.30 7.52
N ALA A 90 8.41 -7.53 7.72
CA ALA A 90 7.99 -8.03 9.02
C ALA A 90 9.17 -8.64 9.80
N GLN A 91 9.96 -7.81 10.50
CA GLN A 91 11.10 -8.28 11.32
C GLN A 91 10.73 -8.64 12.76
N ASP A 92 9.56 -8.23 13.24
CA ASP A 92 9.00 -8.65 14.53
C ASP A 92 7.50 -8.99 14.36
N LYS A 93 6.86 -9.44 15.45
CA LYS A 93 5.44 -9.76 15.49
C LYS A 93 4.59 -8.52 15.23
N LEU A 94 3.77 -8.59 14.18
CA LEU A 94 2.68 -7.66 13.98
C LEU A 94 1.55 -7.91 14.99
N SER A 95 0.69 -6.92 15.17
CA SER A 95 -0.54 -7.05 15.97
C SER A 95 -1.44 -8.16 15.43
N VAL A 96 -2.10 -8.88 16.33
CA VAL A 96 -3.28 -9.69 15.96
C VAL A 96 -4.39 -8.72 15.57
N GLN A 97 -4.94 -8.88 14.37
CA GLN A 97 -5.88 -7.92 13.78
C GLN A 97 -6.99 -8.62 13.01
N VAL A 98 -8.14 -7.94 12.92
CA VAL A 98 -9.25 -8.27 12.02
C VAL A 98 -9.63 -6.98 11.29
N HIS A 99 -9.96 -7.10 10.01
CA HIS A 99 -10.37 -5.97 9.19
C HIS A 99 -11.88 -6.02 8.92
N PRO A 100 -12.57 -4.87 8.89
CA PRO A 100 -14.00 -4.82 8.60
C PRO A 100 -14.28 -5.14 7.13
N ASP A 101 -15.49 -5.62 6.87
CA ASP A 101 -16.08 -5.61 5.53
C ASP A 101 -16.57 -4.19 5.17
N ASP A 102 -17.10 -4.04 3.94
CA ASP A 102 -17.57 -2.74 3.44
C ASP A 102 -18.74 -2.19 4.25
N GLU A 103 -19.69 -3.03 4.68
CA GLU A 103 -20.87 -2.57 5.43
C GLU A 103 -20.46 -2.00 6.80
N TYR A 104 -19.61 -2.73 7.51
CA TYR A 104 -19.14 -2.31 8.83
C TYR A 104 -18.24 -1.06 8.73
N ALA A 105 -17.30 -1.04 7.77
CA ALA A 105 -16.43 0.11 7.56
C ALA A 105 -17.21 1.37 7.18
N PHE A 106 -18.22 1.24 6.30
CA PHE A 106 -19.04 2.37 5.91
C PHE A 106 -19.76 2.97 7.12
N LYS A 107 -20.34 2.12 7.97
CA LYS A 107 -21.13 2.53 9.14
C LYS A 107 -20.28 3.10 10.27
N TYR A 108 -19.11 2.54 10.53
CA TYR A 108 -18.33 2.86 11.74
C TYR A 108 -17.01 3.60 11.48
N GLU A 109 -16.50 3.59 10.24
CA GLU A 109 -15.21 4.18 9.85
C GLU A 109 -15.38 5.39 8.90
N ASN A 110 -16.41 6.21 9.12
CA ASN A 110 -16.68 7.44 8.35
C ASN A 110 -16.82 7.20 6.83
N GLY A 111 -17.61 6.19 6.46
CA GLY A 111 -17.89 5.87 5.06
C GLY A 111 -16.70 5.29 4.30
N ASP A 112 -15.67 4.78 4.97
CA ASP A 112 -14.53 4.13 4.30
C ASP A 112 -14.88 2.72 3.81
N SER A 113 -14.04 2.19 2.93
CA SER A 113 -14.17 0.82 2.42
C SER A 113 -13.68 -0.20 3.44
N GLY A 114 -14.21 -1.40 3.34
CA GLY A 114 -13.67 -2.58 4.01
C GLY A 114 -12.25 -2.88 3.53
N LYS A 115 -11.57 -3.77 4.25
CA LYS A 115 -10.18 -4.13 3.95
C LYS A 115 -10.01 -5.64 3.83
N THR A 116 -10.56 -6.16 2.74
CA THR A 116 -10.16 -7.47 2.23
C THR A 116 -8.73 -7.38 1.69
N GLU A 117 -7.90 -8.35 2.03
CA GLU A 117 -6.49 -8.34 1.61
C GLU A 117 -5.98 -9.72 1.21
N MET A 118 -4.83 -9.73 0.55
CA MET A 118 -4.09 -10.93 0.22
C MET A 118 -2.60 -10.69 0.45
N TRP A 119 -1.86 -11.77 0.71
CA TRP A 119 -0.41 -11.70 0.88
C TRP A 119 0.28 -12.59 -0.14
N TYR A 120 1.30 -12.04 -0.79
CA TYR A 120 2.26 -12.80 -1.58
C TYR A 120 3.58 -12.82 -0.83
N ILE A 121 4.05 -14.02 -0.46
CA ILE A 121 5.28 -14.18 0.32
C ILE A 121 6.48 -14.14 -0.63
N ILE A 122 7.19 -13.01 -0.66
CA ILE A 122 8.37 -12.79 -1.50
C ILE A 122 9.58 -13.57 -0.96
N ASP A 123 9.78 -13.52 0.37
CA ASP A 123 10.88 -14.18 1.07
C ASP A 123 10.46 -14.48 2.51
N ALA A 124 10.99 -15.56 3.09
CA ALA A 124 10.69 -15.98 4.46
C ALA A 124 11.87 -16.76 5.08
N LYS A 125 12.25 -16.39 6.31
CA LYS A 125 13.27 -17.13 7.09
C LYS A 125 12.75 -18.53 7.47
N PRO A 126 13.62 -19.54 7.63
CA PRO A 126 13.22 -20.84 8.18
C PRO A 126 12.44 -20.69 9.49
N GLY A 127 11.27 -21.34 9.58
CA GLY A 127 10.40 -21.26 10.76
C GLY A 127 9.51 -20.01 10.85
N ALA A 128 9.48 -19.16 9.81
CA ALA A 128 8.51 -18.06 9.72
C ALA A 128 7.07 -18.57 9.82
N LYS A 129 6.18 -17.73 10.39
CA LYS A 129 4.79 -18.09 10.67
C LYS A 129 3.84 -16.96 10.30
N LEU A 130 2.64 -17.35 9.90
CA LEU A 130 1.47 -16.48 9.79
C LEU A 130 0.40 -16.96 10.76
N VAL A 131 -0.38 -16.02 11.29
CA VAL A 131 -1.57 -16.31 12.09
C VAL A 131 -2.78 -15.91 11.25
N CYS A 132 -3.60 -16.89 10.88
CA CYS A 132 -4.79 -16.69 10.07
C CYS A 132 -5.89 -17.64 10.54
N GLY A 133 -7.07 -17.08 10.83
CA GLY A 133 -8.21 -17.83 11.34
C GLY A 133 -8.10 -18.21 12.83
N LEU A 134 -9.18 -18.79 13.34
CA LEU A 134 -9.27 -19.38 14.67
C LEU A 134 -8.96 -20.89 14.59
N LYS A 135 -8.72 -21.52 15.73
CA LYS A 135 -8.54 -22.98 15.86
C LYS A 135 -9.82 -23.63 16.36
#